data_AF-A0A659S5Q1-F1
#
_entry.id   AF-A0A659S5Q1-F1
#
_cell.length_a   1.000
_cell.length_b   1.000
_cell.length_c   1.000
_cell.angle_alpha   90.00
_cell.angle_beta   90.00
_cell.angle_gamma   90.00
#
_symmetry.space_group_name_H-M   'P 1'
#
loop_
_entity.id
_entity.type
_entity.pdbx_description
1 polymer ?
#
loop_
_entity_poly.entity_id
_entity_poly.type
_entity_poly.pdbx_seq_one_letter_code
_entity_poly.pdbx_strand_id
1 'polypeptide(L)' 'FHRYYDGADMLKYNEDVGELHRTDENGNRIKLRFATMLARKPA' A
#
# COMPACT_ATOMS: atom_id res chain seq x y z
N PHE A 1 8.97 -5.43 1.81
CA PHE A 1 8.59 -4.05 2.22
C PHE A 1 9.18 -3.66 3.57
N HIS A 2 9.01 -4.46 4.62
CA HIS A 2 9.52 -4.16 5.97
C HIS A 2 11.04 -3.85 6.03
N ARG A 3 11.88 -4.62 5.33
CA ARG A 3 13.35 -4.44 5.32
C ARG A 3 13.87 -3.13 4.71
N TYR A 4 13.08 -2.40 3.91
CA TYR A 4 13.56 -1.19 3.24
C TYR A 4 13.46 0.07 4.13
N TYR A 5 12.74 -0.01 5.24
CA TYR A 5 12.47 1.10 6.14
C TYR A 5 12.89 0.79 7.58
N ASP A 6 13.73 -0.23 7.79
CA ASP A 6 14.31 -0.53 9.10
C ASP A 6 15.09 0.70 9.60
N GLY A 7 14.60 1.30 10.69
CA GLY A 7 15.15 2.53 11.29
C GLY A 7 14.37 3.81 11.01
N ALA A 8 13.32 3.78 10.17
CA ALA A 8 12.40 4.89 10.00
C ALA A 8 11.23 4.81 11.00
N ASP A 9 10.81 5.95 11.56
CA ASP A 9 9.63 6.00 12.41
C ASP A 9 8.39 5.73 11.56
N MET A 10 7.77 4.57 11.77
CA MET A 10 6.58 4.14 11.01
C MET A 10 5.35 4.85 11.58
N LEU A 11 4.81 5.81 10.82
CA LEU A 11 3.64 6.60 11.23
C LEU A 11 2.33 5.90 10.86
N LYS A 12 2.30 5.20 9.72
CA LYS A 12 1.15 4.41 9.28
C LYS A 12 1.58 3.26 8.37
N TYR A 13 1.00 2.09 8.60
CA TYR A 13 1.09 0.92 7.73
C TYR A 13 -0.26 0.25 7.61
N ASN A 14 -0.70 -0.07 6.40
CA ASN A 14 -1.84 -0.94 6.16
C ASN A 14 -1.64 -1.78 4.89
N GLU A 15 -2.37 -2.89 4.81
CA GLU A 15 -2.41 -3.80 3.66
C GLU A 15 -3.85 -4.01 3.21
N ASP A 16 -4.58 -2.90 3.12
CA ASP A 16 -6.01 -2.90 2.84
C ASP A 16 -6.28 -3.30 1.38
N VAL A 17 -7.47 -3.87 1.14
CA VAL A 17 -7.94 -4.19 -0.21
C VAL A 17 -8.39 -2.89 -0.87
N GLY A 18 -7.78 -2.55 -2.00
CA GLY A 18 -8.14 -1.44 -2.86
C GLY A 18 -8.56 -1.89 -4.25
N GLU A 19 -8.92 -0.93 -5.08
CA GLU A 19 -9.42 -1.15 -6.44
C GLU A 19 -8.54 -0.42 -7.45
N LEU A 20 -8.10 -1.13 -8.49
CA LEU A 20 -7.44 -0.52 -9.63
C LEU A 20 -8.43 0.34 -10.43
N HIS A 21 -7.89 1.35 -11.10
CA HIS A 21 -8.64 2.10 -12.11
C HIS A 21 -9.00 1.24 -13.32
N ARG A 22 -8.19 0.22 -13.63
CA ARG A 22 -8.47 -0.76 -14.68
C ARG A 22 -9.63 -1.67 -14.27
N THR A 23 -10.53 -1.92 -15.22
CA THR A 23 -11.66 -2.82 -15.07
C THR A 23 -11.41 -4.18 -15.72
N ASP A 24 -12.11 -5.20 -15.24
CA ASP A 24 -12.17 -6.53 -15.87
C ASP A 24 -13.09 -6.53 -17.12
N GLU A 25 -13.27 -7.71 -17.72
CA GLU A 25 -14.11 -7.92 -18.91
C GLU A 25 -15.60 -7.59 -18.66
N ASN A 26 -16.03 -7.60 -17.40
CA ASN A 26 -17.40 -7.27 -16.99
C ASN A 26 -17.54 -5.80 -16.57
N GLY A 27 -16.49 -4.99 -16.67
CA GLY A 27 -16.49 -3.59 -16.25
C GLY A 27 -16.32 -3.36 -14.74
N ASN A 28 -16.04 -4.39 -13.96
CA ASN A 28 -15.79 -4.24 -12.52
C ASN A 28 -14.35 -3.82 -12.27
N ARG A 29 -14.12 -2.98 -11.26
CA ARG A 29 -12.76 -2.62 -10.84
C ARG A 29 -12.04 -3.81 -10.24
N ILE A 30 -10.78 -4.00 -10.63
CA ILE A 30 -9.97 -5.12 -10.16
C ILE A 30 -9.53 -4.87 -8.72
N LYS A 31 -9.89 -5.78 -7.81
CA LYS A 31 -9.55 -5.70 -6.37
C LYS A 31 -8.20 -6.34 -6.08
N LEU A 32 -7.32 -5.63 -5.39
CA LEU A 32 -6.00 -6.10 -4.98
C LEU A 32 -5.67 -5.58 -3.58
N ARG A 33 -4.72 -6.24 -2.88
CA ARG A 33 -4.17 -5.71 -1.62
C ARG A 33 -3.07 -4.69 -1.94
N PHE A 34 -3.14 -3.53 -1.29
CA PHE A 34 -2.13 -2.49 -1.41
C PHE A 34 -1.46 -2.27 -0.07
N ALA A 35 -0.12 -2.38 -0.04
CA ALA A 35 0.67 -1.95 1.10
C ALA A 35 0.83 -0.43 1.04
N THR A 36 0.14 0.31 1.93
CA THR A 36 0.33 1.77 2.07
C THR A 36 1.18 2.04 3.31
N MET A 37 2.26 2.78 3.12
CA MET A 37 3.19 3.08 4.21
C MET A 37 3.55 4.56 4.23
N LEU A 38 3.41 5.16 5.40
CA LEU A 38 3.94 6.47 5.74
C LEU A 38 5.02 6.28 6.81
N ALA A 39 6.26 6.58 6.44
CA ALA A 39 7.40 6.50 7.34
C ALA A 39 8.15 7.83 7.34
N ARG A 40 8.67 8.21 8.51
CA ARG A 40 9.50 9.39 8.69
C ARG A 40 10.96 8.95 8.76
N LYS A 41 11.79 9.50 7.87
CA LYS A 41 13.23 9.29 7.92
C LYS A 41 13.81 9.95 9.18
N PRO A 42 14.65 9.25 9.97
CA PRO A 42 15.34 9.85 11.10
C PRO A 42 16.33 10.92 10.62
N ALA A 43 16.56 11.93 11.45
CA ALA A 43 17.48 13.05 11.17
C ALA A 43 18.95 12.60 11.18
#